data_AF-A0A6V7XHZ6-F1
#
_entry.id   AF-A0A6V7XHZ6-F1
#
_cell.length_a   1.000
_cell.length_b   1.000
_cell.length_c   1.000
_cell.angle_alpha   90.00
_cell.angle_beta   90.00
_cell.angle_gamma   90.00
#
_symmetry.space_group_name_H-M   'P 1'
#
loop_
_entity.id
_entity.type
_entity.pdbx_description
1 polymer ?
#
loop_
_entity_poly.entity_id
_entity_poly.type
_entity_poly.pdbx_seq_one_letter_code
_entity_poly.pdbx_strand_id
1 'polypeptide(L)'
;MAEKRGSKKYIEEHEATIEIQDSDMGLTFFSGSSPPRIQKIDLFSYFIGWLFIGDWILQIDNRAIKSAEDFTAATQHSGAQPKSLLIRFRRDDYFKMATLKVAEVKRKLNCISVFMQIRWREDLPVGIVVERKGANIVVSSVESGSMAAQNIFPGDVLVDVNGRE
;
A
#
# COMPACT_ATOMS: atom_id res chain seq x y z
N MET A 1 -8.89 34.16 18.08
CA MET A 1 -9.66 33.24 17.22
C MET A 1 -8.66 32.49 16.35
N ALA A 2 -8.40 31.23 16.66
CA ALA A 2 -7.48 30.40 15.88
C ALA A 2 -8.20 29.90 14.62
N GLU A 3 -7.63 30.22 13.45
CA GLU A 3 -8.02 29.69 12.16
C GLU A 3 -8.04 28.16 12.19
N LYS A 4 -9.22 27.56 12.01
CA LYS A 4 -9.35 26.14 11.70
C LYS A 4 -8.69 25.91 10.34
N ARG A 5 -7.41 25.52 10.32
CA ARG A 5 -6.75 24.98 9.13
C ARG A 5 -7.59 23.82 8.62
N GLY A 6 -8.27 24.03 7.50
CA GLY A 6 -9.08 23.01 6.84
C GLY A 6 -8.21 21.81 6.44
N SER A 7 -8.31 20.72 7.18
CA SER A 7 -7.61 19.47 6.89
C SER A 7 -8.38 18.67 5.83
N LYS A 8 -8.44 19.13 4.59
CA LYS A 8 -9.11 18.38 3.50
C LYS A 8 -8.47 18.63 2.14
N LYS A 9 -7.31 18.01 1.86
CA LYS A 9 -6.76 17.99 0.50
C LYS A 9 -5.97 16.75 0.08
N TYR A 10 -5.96 15.71 0.91
CA TYR A 10 -5.18 14.49 0.64
C TYR A 10 -6.00 13.21 0.72
N ILE A 11 -7.28 13.31 1.10
CA ILE A 11 -8.12 12.13 1.24
C ILE A 11 -9.05 12.08 0.05
N GLU A 12 -8.91 11.02 -0.75
CA GLU A 12 -9.72 10.75 -1.93
C GLU A 12 -10.51 9.46 -1.75
N GLU A 13 -11.65 9.38 -2.43
CA GLU A 13 -12.45 8.15 -2.50
C GLU A 13 -12.35 7.59 -3.91
N HIS A 14 -12.17 6.29 -3.99
CA HIS A 14 -11.98 5.55 -5.23
C HIS A 14 -12.95 4.39 -5.30
N GLU A 15 -13.17 3.91 -6.52
CA GLU A 15 -13.93 2.70 -6.79
C GLU A 15 -13.11 1.77 -7.68
N ALA A 16 -13.17 0.47 -7.40
CA ALA A 16 -12.55 -0.57 -8.21
C ALA A 16 -13.46 -1.80 -8.28
N THR A 17 -13.53 -2.43 -9.45
CA THR A 17 -14.18 -3.72 -9.61
C THR A 17 -13.12 -4.81 -9.56
N ILE A 18 -13.25 -5.73 -8.62
CA ILE A 18 -12.27 -6.80 -8.36
C ILE A 18 -12.97 -8.14 -8.49
N GLU A 19 -12.38 -9.05 -9.27
CA GLU A 19 -12.86 -10.41 -9.41
C GLU A 19 -12.19 -11.32 -8.37
N ILE A 20 -13.01 -12.05 -7.60
CA ILE A 20 -12.56 -13.02 -6.59
C ILE A 20 -13.01 -14.42 -6.97
N GLN A 21 -12.24 -15.43 -6.58
CA GLN A 21 -12.53 -16.85 -6.91
C GLN A 21 -12.80 -17.72 -5.68
N ASP A 22 -12.52 -17.24 -4.48
CA ASP A 22 -12.76 -17.94 -3.22
C ASP A 22 -13.09 -16.95 -2.09
N SER A 23 -13.09 -17.41 -0.84
CA SER A 23 -13.37 -16.58 0.34
C SER A 23 -12.11 -16.11 1.09
N ASP A 24 -10.91 -16.57 0.71
CA ASP A 24 -9.67 -16.12 1.32
C ASP A 24 -9.14 -14.87 0.63
N MET A 25 -9.48 -13.73 1.24
CA MET A 25 -9.18 -12.43 0.65
C MET A 25 -7.72 -11.99 0.88
N GLY A 26 -6.98 -12.65 1.77
CA GLY A 26 -5.60 -12.26 2.10
C GLY A 26 -5.47 -10.83 2.62
N LEU A 27 -6.47 -10.31 3.35
CA LEU A 27 -6.46 -8.97 3.94
C LEU A 27 -6.54 -9.07 5.47
N THR A 28 -5.72 -8.26 6.15
CA THR A 28 -5.84 -8.03 7.61
C THR A 28 -6.18 -6.57 7.86
N PHE A 29 -7.02 -6.29 8.85
CA PHE A 29 -7.45 -4.94 9.20
C PHE A 29 -6.93 -4.51 10.57
N PHE A 30 -6.71 -3.21 10.75
CA PHE A 30 -6.38 -2.65 12.06
C PHE A 30 -7.52 -2.88 13.06
N SER A 31 -7.19 -3.38 14.25
CA SER A 31 -8.16 -3.61 15.32
C SER A 31 -8.87 -2.31 15.72
N GLY A 32 -10.20 -2.37 15.87
CA GLY A 32 -11.04 -1.25 16.26
C GLY A 32 -11.25 -0.17 15.18
N SER A 33 -10.77 -0.37 13.95
CA SER A 33 -11.01 0.57 12.85
C SER A 33 -12.45 0.46 12.33
N SER A 34 -13.13 1.60 12.19
CA SER A 34 -14.45 1.71 11.56
C SER A 34 -14.53 3.01 10.75
N PRO A 35 -14.66 2.95 9.41
CA PRO A 35 -14.65 1.75 8.56
C PRO A 35 -13.36 0.94 8.68
N PRO A 36 -13.34 -0.36 8.33
CA PRO A 36 -12.15 -1.18 8.48
C PRO A 36 -11.02 -0.65 7.62
N ARG A 37 -9.84 -0.47 8.24
CA ARG A 37 -8.62 0.04 7.61
C ARG A 37 -7.64 -1.11 7.38
N ILE A 38 -7.13 -1.25 6.16
CA ILE A 38 -6.20 -2.32 5.78
C ILE A 38 -4.89 -2.14 6.54
N GLN A 39 -4.47 -3.20 7.23
CA GLN A 39 -3.18 -3.31 7.91
C GLN A 39 -2.17 -4.09 7.07
N LYS A 40 -2.62 -5.16 6.39
CA LYS A 40 -1.74 -6.05 5.62
C LYS A 40 -2.49 -6.62 4.43
N ILE A 41 -1.77 -6.83 3.33
CA ILE A 41 -2.22 -7.52 2.13
C ILE A 41 -1.25 -8.70 1.88
N ASP A 42 -1.75 -9.92 1.87
CA ASP A 42 -0.97 -11.12 1.56
C ASP A 42 -0.74 -11.24 0.05
N LEU A 43 0.36 -11.89 -0.36
CA LEU A 43 0.78 -12.01 -1.77
C LEU A 43 -0.21 -12.72 -2.70
N PHE A 44 -1.09 -13.57 -2.15
CA PHE A 44 -2.12 -14.27 -2.91
C PHE A 44 -3.43 -13.48 -3.02
N SER A 45 -3.53 -12.32 -2.37
CA SER A 45 -4.74 -11.51 -2.31
C SER A 45 -5.15 -11.00 -3.70
N TYR A 46 -6.43 -11.16 -4.04
CA TYR A 46 -7.05 -10.61 -5.27
C TYR A 46 -7.00 -9.07 -5.35
N PHE A 47 -6.68 -8.40 -4.24
CA PHE A 47 -6.73 -6.95 -4.10
C PHE A 47 -5.38 -6.27 -4.36
N ILE A 48 -4.32 -7.04 -4.59
CA ILE A 48 -2.99 -6.50 -4.89
C ILE A 48 -3.07 -5.61 -6.14
N GLY A 49 -2.44 -4.44 -6.04
CA GLY A 49 -2.40 -3.45 -7.11
C GLY A 49 -3.62 -2.53 -7.16
N TRP A 50 -4.74 -2.93 -6.54
CA TRP A 50 -5.94 -2.12 -6.40
C TRP A 50 -5.97 -1.38 -5.06
N LEU A 51 -5.75 -2.12 -3.98
CA LEU A 51 -5.76 -1.62 -2.61
C LEU A 51 -4.34 -1.55 -2.04
N PHE A 52 -4.15 -0.65 -1.09
CA PHE A 52 -2.90 -0.47 -0.35
C PHE A 52 -3.13 -0.52 1.16
N ILE A 53 -2.05 -0.83 1.87
CA ILE A 53 -2.00 -0.72 3.33
C ILE A 53 -2.37 0.71 3.71
N GLY A 54 -3.32 0.83 4.64
CA GLY A 54 -3.85 2.11 5.11
C GLY A 54 -5.17 2.55 4.46
N ASP A 55 -5.61 1.93 3.37
CA ASP A 55 -6.91 2.22 2.76
C ASP A 55 -8.06 1.84 3.70
N TRP A 56 -9.12 2.64 3.70
CA TRP A 56 -10.37 2.34 4.42
C TRP A 56 -11.41 1.78 3.46
N ILE A 57 -11.95 0.59 3.75
CA ILE A 57 -13.03 0.01 2.95
C ILE A 57 -14.36 0.61 3.39
N LEU A 58 -15.02 1.34 2.50
CA LEU A 58 -16.27 2.03 2.81
C LEU A 58 -17.50 1.18 2.44
N GLN A 59 -17.44 0.54 1.28
CA GLN A 59 -18.57 -0.17 0.68
C GLN A 59 -18.08 -1.32 -0.21
N ILE A 60 -18.84 -2.41 -0.22
CA ILE A 60 -18.71 -3.49 -1.21
C ILE A 60 -20.08 -3.69 -1.85
N ASP A 61 -20.12 -3.66 -3.17
CA ASP A 61 -21.30 -3.54 -4.00
C ASP A 61 -22.18 -2.38 -3.52
N ASN A 62 -23.34 -2.67 -2.92
CA ASN A 62 -24.26 -1.69 -2.34
C ASN A 62 -24.36 -1.78 -0.81
N ARG A 63 -23.42 -2.49 -0.16
CA ARG A 63 -23.39 -2.70 1.29
C ARG A 63 -22.30 -1.86 1.95
N ALA A 64 -22.70 -0.97 2.84
CA ALA A 64 -21.76 -0.23 3.68
C ALA A 64 -21.00 -1.18 4.62
N ILE A 65 -19.69 -1.00 4.71
CA ILE A 65 -18.80 -1.83 5.52
C ILE A 65 -18.38 -1.04 6.76
N LYS A 66 -18.74 -1.52 7.95
CA LYS A 66 -18.44 -0.83 9.22
C LYS A 66 -17.39 -1.55 10.05
N SER A 67 -17.16 -2.83 9.80
CA SER A 67 -16.17 -3.64 10.51
C SER A 67 -15.51 -4.67 9.59
N ALA A 68 -14.48 -5.36 10.09
CA ALA A 68 -13.84 -6.46 9.38
C ALA A 68 -14.80 -7.65 9.16
N GLU A 69 -15.72 -7.89 10.09
CA GLU A 69 -16.74 -8.93 9.97
C GLU A 69 -17.76 -8.61 8.86
N ASP A 70 -18.13 -7.33 8.72
CA ASP A 70 -18.96 -6.87 7.59
C ASP A 70 -18.27 -7.13 6.25
N PHE A 71 -16.95 -6.88 6.19
CA PHE A 71 -16.14 -7.14 5.00
C PHE A 71 -16.19 -8.64 4.66
N THR A 72 -15.84 -9.52 5.61
CA THR A 72 -15.85 -10.97 5.41
C THR A 72 -17.23 -11.48 4.97
N ALA A 73 -18.31 -10.94 5.54
CA ALA A 73 -19.66 -11.31 5.14
C ALA A 73 -20.03 -10.83 3.73
N ALA A 74 -19.50 -9.68 3.28
CA ALA A 74 -19.74 -9.15 1.94
C ALA A 74 -18.92 -9.89 0.85
N THR A 75 -17.72 -10.34 1.21
CA THR A 75 -16.82 -11.07 0.30
C THR A 75 -17.02 -12.58 0.32
N GLN A 76 -17.89 -13.10 1.19
CA GLN A 76 -18.14 -14.54 1.28
C GLN A 76 -18.54 -15.11 -0.09
N HIS A 77 -17.78 -16.11 -0.53
CA HIS A 77 -17.94 -16.77 -1.82
C HIS A 77 -17.81 -18.28 -1.67
N SER A 78 -18.90 -18.99 -1.94
CA SER A 78 -18.98 -20.46 -1.95
C SER A 78 -19.25 -21.02 -3.36
N GLY A 79 -19.19 -20.17 -4.38
CA GLY A 79 -19.46 -20.54 -5.75
C GLY A 79 -18.27 -21.23 -6.41
N ALA A 80 -18.55 -21.93 -7.51
CA ALA A 80 -17.51 -22.48 -8.38
C ALA A 80 -17.09 -21.50 -9.50
N GLN A 81 -17.71 -20.31 -9.56
CA GLN A 81 -17.51 -19.32 -10.61
C GLN A 81 -17.03 -18.01 -10.01
N PRO A 82 -16.11 -17.28 -10.65
CA PRO A 82 -15.61 -16.01 -10.14
C PRO A 82 -16.75 -15.01 -9.87
N LYS A 83 -16.59 -14.21 -8.80
CA LYS A 83 -17.52 -13.15 -8.41
C LYS A 83 -16.82 -11.80 -8.57
N SER A 84 -17.42 -10.89 -9.33
CA SER A 84 -17.01 -9.48 -9.37
C SER A 84 -17.59 -8.72 -8.19
N LEU A 85 -16.76 -7.94 -7.51
CA LEU A 85 -17.12 -7.06 -6.39
C LEU A 85 -16.81 -5.62 -6.77
N LEU A 86 -17.77 -4.71 -6.63
CA LEU A 86 -17.51 -3.27 -6.73
C LEU A 86 -17.12 -2.72 -5.35
N ILE A 87 -15.92 -2.20 -5.20
CA ILE A 87 -15.41 -1.77 -3.90
C ILE A 87 -15.19 -0.28 -3.91
N ARG A 88 -15.81 0.41 -2.96
CA ARG A 88 -15.53 1.81 -2.68
C ARG A 88 -14.63 1.90 -1.46
N PHE A 89 -13.51 2.58 -1.62
CA PHE A 89 -12.53 2.75 -0.56
C PHE A 89 -12.04 4.19 -0.52
N ARG A 90 -11.43 4.55 0.61
CA ARG A 90 -10.84 5.86 0.84
C ARG A 90 -9.35 5.71 1.03
N ARG A 91 -8.59 6.56 0.35
CA ARG A 91 -7.13 6.61 0.42
C ARG A 91 -6.68 7.96 0.95
N ASP A 92 -5.61 7.95 1.75
CA ASP A 92 -4.91 9.16 2.16
C ASP A 92 -3.63 9.34 1.33
N ASP A 93 -3.71 10.13 0.27
CA ASP A 93 -2.62 10.50 -0.63
C ASP A 93 -1.59 11.46 -0.01
N TYR A 94 -1.71 11.77 1.30
CA TYR A 94 -0.58 12.32 2.03
C TYR A 94 0.61 11.34 1.99
N PHE A 95 0.28 10.05 1.99
CA PHE A 95 1.20 8.93 1.88
C PHE A 95 1.60 8.75 0.41
N LYS A 96 2.78 9.25 0.01
CA LYS A 96 3.20 9.23 -1.40
C LYS A 96 4.70 9.02 -1.59
N MET A 97 5.04 8.29 -2.64
CA MET A 97 6.38 8.18 -3.19
C MET A 97 6.41 8.89 -4.53
N ALA A 98 7.42 9.75 -4.73
CA ALA A 98 7.64 10.43 -5.99
C ALA A 98 9.09 10.24 -6.44
N THR A 99 9.26 9.73 -7.65
CA THR A 99 10.56 9.72 -8.32
C THR A 99 10.92 11.13 -8.74
N LEU A 100 12.02 11.65 -8.18
CA LEU A 100 12.52 12.99 -8.49
C LEU A 100 13.47 12.99 -9.69
N LYS A 101 14.32 11.95 -9.79
CA LYS A 101 15.36 11.87 -10.80
C LYS A 101 15.77 10.42 -11.02
N VAL A 102 16.05 10.07 -12.27
CA VAL A 102 16.76 8.85 -12.66
C VAL A 102 18.11 9.25 -13.25
N ALA A 103 19.18 8.56 -12.88
CA ALA A 103 20.53 8.82 -13.37
C ALA A 103 21.26 7.50 -13.63
N GLU A 104 22.02 7.42 -14.72
CA GLU A 104 22.90 6.27 -14.95
C GLU A 104 24.12 6.32 -14.04
N VAL A 105 24.48 5.17 -13.46
CA VAL A 105 25.68 5.03 -12.65
C VAL A 105 26.88 4.84 -13.56
N LYS A 106 27.60 5.93 -13.85
CA LYS A 106 28.75 5.95 -14.78
C LYS A 106 29.80 4.85 -14.57
N ARG A 107 29.92 4.30 -13.35
CA ARG A 107 30.96 3.31 -12.99
C ARG A 107 30.44 1.86 -12.91
N LYS A 108 29.16 1.61 -13.16
CA LYS A 108 28.57 0.26 -13.16
C LYS A 108 27.66 0.11 -14.37
N LEU A 109 28.05 -0.76 -15.30
CA LEU A 109 27.22 -1.09 -16.46
C LEU A 109 25.84 -1.56 -15.98
N ASN A 110 24.78 -1.08 -16.64
CA ASN A 110 23.39 -1.46 -16.37
C ASN A 110 22.88 -1.14 -14.95
N CYS A 111 23.46 -0.14 -14.28
CA CYS A 111 23.00 0.32 -12.98
C CYS A 111 22.42 1.74 -13.10
N ILE A 112 21.19 1.92 -12.63
CA ILE A 112 20.54 3.22 -12.51
C ILE A 112 20.41 3.61 -11.04
N SER A 113 20.59 4.89 -10.75
CA SER A 113 20.25 5.50 -9.48
C SER A 113 18.92 6.22 -9.63
N VAL A 114 18.00 5.93 -8.71
CA VAL A 114 16.70 6.58 -8.62
C VAL A 114 16.69 7.41 -7.34
N PHE A 115 16.45 8.71 -7.48
CA PHE A 115 16.27 9.61 -6.35
C PHE A 115 14.77 9.74 -6.10
N MET A 116 14.35 9.39 -4.89
CA MET A 116 12.94 9.37 -4.52
C MET A 116 12.69 10.29 -3.33
N GLN A 117 11.55 10.98 -3.35
CA GLN A 117 10.97 11.61 -2.17
C GLN A 117 9.84 10.72 -1.66
N ILE A 118 9.95 10.29 -0.41
CA ILE A 118 8.94 9.47 0.26
C ILE A 118 8.32 10.32 1.37
N ARG A 119 7.00 10.41 1.41
CA ARG A 119 6.23 10.98 2.52
C ARG A 119 5.35 9.90 3.09
N TRP A 120 5.59 9.53 4.34
CA TRP A 120 4.79 8.55 5.05
C TRP A 120 4.28 9.11 6.38
N ARG A 121 3.35 8.39 7.01
CA ARG A 121 2.91 8.68 8.38
C ARG A 121 3.61 7.74 9.35
N GLU A 122 3.81 8.16 10.59
CA GLU A 122 4.44 7.30 11.61
C GLU A 122 3.64 6.01 11.89
N ASP A 123 2.32 6.03 11.70
CA ASP A 123 1.45 4.86 11.87
C ASP A 123 1.46 3.89 10.69
N LEU A 124 2.06 4.27 9.55
CA LEU A 124 2.16 3.43 8.35
C LEU A 124 3.62 3.38 7.86
N PRO A 125 4.33 2.26 8.04
CA PRO A 125 5.72 2.16 7.59
C PRO A 125 5.80 2.23 6.06
N VAL A 126 6.99 2.57 5.54
CA VAL A 126 7.27 2.57 4.09
C VAL A 126 7.13 1.16 3.49
N GLY A 127 7.31 0.12 4.32
CA GLY A 127 7.19 -1.29 3.93
C GLY A 127 8.46 -1.88 3.32
N ILE A 128 9.64 -1.41 3.73
CA ILE A 128 10.93 -1.98 3.32
C ILE A 128 11.63 -2.60 4.53
N VAL A 129 12.22 -3.77 4.33
CA VAL A 129 13.20 -4.34 5.24
C VAL A 129 14.56 -4.24 4.59
N VAL A 130 15.54 -3.77 5.35
CA VAL A 130 16.91 -3.59 4.86
C VAL A 130 17.88 -4.41 5.69
N GLU A 131 18.93 -4.88 5.04
CA GLU A 131 20.02 -5.60 5.67
C GLU A 131 21.38 -5.05 5.22
N ARG A 132 22.38 -5.17 6.10
CA ARG A 132 23.75 -4.80 5.74
C ARG A 132 24.44 -6.00 5.09
N LYS A 133 24.80 -5.87 3.81
CA LYS A 133 25.59 -6.84 3.04
C LYS A 133 26.95 -6.26 2.70
N GLY A 134 27.94 -6.55 3.55
CA GLY A 134 29.27 -5.94 3.49
C GLY A 134 29.19 -4.43 3.73
N ALA A 135 29.66 -3.63 2.76
CA ALA A 135 29.59 -2.18 2.82
C ALA A 135 28.21 -1.61 2.45
N ASN A 136 27.35 -2.39 1.79
CA ASN A 136 26.10 -1.91 1.24
C ASN A 136 24.91 -2.14 2.20
N ILE A 137 23.95 -1.22 2.16
CA ILE A 137 22.60 -1.43 2.71
C ILE A 137 21.69 -1.88 1.57
N VAL A 138 21.13 -3.08 1.68
CA VAL A 138 20.36 -3.71 0.62
C VAL A 138 18.94 -3.95 1.11
N VAL A 139 17.95 -3.70 0.26
CA VAL A 139 16.56 -4.06 0.51
C VAL A 139 16.45 -5.58 0.46
N SER A 140 16.14 -6.20 1.60
CA SER A 140 16.01 -7.66 1.70
C SER A 140 14.60 -8.13 1.33
N SER A 141 13.59 -7.35 1.70
CA SER A 141 12.19 -7.60 1.33
C SER A 141 11.38 -6.30 1.27
N VAL A 142 10.26 -6.37 0.56
CA VAL A 142 9.29 -5.29 0.44
C VAL A 142 7.92 -5.85 0.78
N GLU A 143 7.20 -5.16 1.66
CA GLU A 143 5.88 -5.55 2.12
C GLU A 143 4.83 -5.31 1.03
N SER A 144 4.03 -6.34 0.75
CA SER A 144 2.98 -6.27 -0.26
C SER A 144 1.92 -5.24 0.08
N GLY A 145 1.52 -4.44 -0.92
CA GLY A 145 0.54 -3.37 -0.73
C GLY A 145 1.07 -2.15 0.03
N SER A 146 2.35 -2.13 0.43
CA SER A 146 3.00 -0.94 0.99
C SER A 146 3.32 0.10 -0.07
N MET A 147 3.76 1.29 0.35
CA MET A 147 4.19 2.35 -0.56
C MET A 147 5.36 1.92 -1.45
N ALA A 148 6.26 1.11 -0.90
CA ALA A 148 7.46 0.69 -1.57
C ALA A 148 7.19 -0.36 -2.65
N ALA A 149 6.08 -1.11 -2.55
CA ALA A 149 5.80 -2.29 -3.38
C ALA A 149 5.82 -2.06 -4.90
N GLN A 150 5.66 -0.81 -5.37
CA GLN A 150 5.66 -0.49 -6.80
C GLN A 150 6.97 0.11 -7.31
N ASN A 151 7.83 0.61 -6.43
CA ASN A 151 9.00 1.43 -6.82
C ASN A 151 10.32 0.90 -6.27
N ILE A 152 10.28 0.02 -5.27
CA ILE A 152 11.44 -0.56 -4.61
C ILE A 152 11.31 -2.08 -4.67
N PHE A 153 12.42 -2.76 -4.96
CA PHE A 153 12.47 -4.19 -5.12
C PHE A 153 13.54 -4.82 -4.22
N PRO A 154 13.36 -6.08 -3.79
CA PRO A 154 14.42 -6.83 -3.13
C PRO A 154 15.69 -6.87 -3.99
N GLY A 155 16.84 -6.56 -3.40
CA GLY A 155 18.12 -6.41 -4.08
C GLY A 155 18.50 -4.98 -4.41
N ASP A 156 17.58 -4.02 -4.36
CA ASP A 156 17.91 -2.61 -4.48
C ASP A 156 18.85 -2.18 -3.36
N VAL A 157 19.79 -1.28 -3.70
CA VAL A 157 20.80 -0.79 -2.76
C VAL A 157 20.44 0.62 -2.35
N LEU A 158 20.30 0.86 -1.05
CA LEU A 158 20.16 2.21 -0.51
C LEU A 158 21.54 2.86 -0.46
N VAL A 159 21.70 3.95 -1.18
CA VAL A 159 22.97 4.68 -1.34
C VAL A 159 23.00 5.95 -0.51
N ASP A 160 21.85 6.62 -0.33
CA ASP A 160 21.71 7.81 0.50
C ASP A 160 20.30 7.85 1.10
N VAL A 161 20.20 8.22 2.37
CA VAL A 161 18.94 8.52 3.05
C VAL A 161 19.04 9.88 3.74
N ASN A 162 18.43 10.89 3.13
CA ASN A 162 18.40 12.27 3.64
C ASN A 162 19.81 12.88 3.83
N GLY A 163 20.72 12.66 2.88
CA GLY A 163 22.10 13.17 2.95
C GLY A 163 23.01 12.36 3.88
N ARG A 164 22.63 11.12 4.18
CA ARG A 164 23.44 10.16 4.93
C ARG A 164 23.67 8.93 4.06
N GLU A 165 24.91 8.76 3.66
CA GLU A 165 25.43 7.59 2.94
C GLU A 165 25.64 6.39 3.89
#